data_AF-A0AAN6YT36-F1
#
_entry.id   AF-A0AAN6YT36-F1
#
_cell.length_a   1.000
_cell.length_b   1.000
_cell.length_c   1.000
_cell.angle_alpha   90.00
_cell.angle_beta   90.00
_cell.angle_gamma   90.00
#
_symmetry.space_group_name_H-M   'P 1'
#
loop_
_entity.id
_entity.type
_entity.pdbx_description
1 polymer ?
#
loop_
_entity_poly.entity_id
_entity_poly.type
_entity_poly.pdbx_seq_one_letter_code
_entity_poly.pdbx_strand_id
1 'polypeptide(L)'
;MLGSFSDSKRYSKVGGVEHVDETPDPAWVAKQTHVSKTTWLPWLLHLLALAIYSVVFFVTQLNTKTCSPCFSESLLDAPIVWEGRTFFTNGYINGTDPYSNVNPNVDQVWEDLIERVIIVISEEEKNSLPGGRGTTRAYGTEGGYAASLEMRHQLHCLNWIRKAFYDESEDSRADPQKHVDHCFSYLYQSFLCFADVSVLTMTVVSNETHSKYHPLFNGTKQCRNFDVIKAWEDSRRAEYQDPPYGWSGED
;
A
#
# COMPACT_ATOMS: atom_id res chain seq x y z
N MET A 1 75.45 -50.57 3.52
CA MET A 1 74.97 -51.66 4.39
C MET A 1 73.76 -52.27 3.71
N LEU A 2 73.94 -53.46 3.11
CA LEU A 2 73.30 -54.73 3.53
C LEU A 2 71.78 -54.69 3.30
N GLY A 3 71.12 -55.47 2.45
CA GLY A 3 71.37 -56.57 1.50
C GLY A 3 70.00 -56.80 0.80
N SER A 4 69.74 -57.66 -0.18
CA SER A 4 70.42 -58.82 -0.74
C SER A 4 69.59 -59.28 -1.96
N PHE A 5 70.27 -59.52 -3.09
CA PHE A 5 70.14 -60.64 -4.06
C PHE A 5 68.75 -61.20 -4.45
N SER A 6 68.39 -61.13 -5.74
CA SER A 6 68.56 -62.18 -6.79
C SER A 6 67.24 -62.95 -6.99
N ASP A 7 66.82 -63.48 -8.14
CA ASP A 7 67.50 -63.84 -9.36
C ASP A 7 66.45 -63.99 -10.48
N SER A 8 66.96 -64.05 -11.70
CA SER A 8 66.35 -64.38 -12.97
C SER A 8 65.44 -65.60 -13.01
N LYS A 9 64.53 -65.63 -14.01
CA LYS A 9 64.56 -66.64 -15.08
C LYS A 9 63.63 -66.30 -16.25
N ARG A 10 64.25 -66.28 -17.42
CA ARG A 10 63.64 -66.34 -18.76
C ARG A 10 63.40 -67.83 -19.11
N TYR A 11 62.77 -68.08 -20.26
CA TYR A 11 62.49 -69.38 -20.94
C TYR A 11 61.11 -69.98 -20.61
N SER A 12 60.32 -70.55 -21.53
CA SER A 12 60.44 -70.81 -22.97
C SER A 12 59.07 -71.20 -23.55
N LYS A 13 58.88 -70.97 -24.87
CA LYS A 13 57.79 -71.53 -25.70
C LYS A 13 57.63 -73.04 -25.53
N VAL A 14 56.40 -73.50 -25.38
CA VAL A 14 55.88 -74.80 -25.84
C VAL A 14 54.41 -74.52 -26.18
N GLY A 15 53.89 -74.60 -27.40
CA GLY A 15 54.23 -75.49 -28.50
C GLY A 15 53.28 -76.68 -28.48
N GLY A 16 52.09 -76.52 -29.07
CA GLY A 16 51.15 -77.61 -29.33
C GLY A 16 49.72 -77.29 -28.92
N VAL A 17 48.89 -76.90 -29.88
CA VAL A 17 47.45 -77.15 -29.79
C VAL A 17 47.08 -77.91 -31.06
N GLU A 18 46.69 -79.16 -30.85
CA GLU A 18 46.04 -80.03 -31.82
C GLU A 18 44.84 -79.32 -32.46
N HIS A 19 44.63 -79.56 -33.75
CA HIS A 19 43.42 -79.15 -34.44
C HIS A 19 42.22 -79.90 -33.86
N VAL A 20 41.43 -79.18 -33.06
CA VAL A 20 40.05 -79.54 -32.76
C VAL A 20 39.17 -78.52 -33.49
N ASP A 21 38.34 -79.07 -34.36
CA ASP A 21 37.42 -78.39 -35.26
C ASP A 21 36.24 -77.86 -34.43
N GLU A 22 36.28 -76.58 -34.05
CA GLU A 22 35.16 -75.90 -33.40
C GLU A 22 34.72 -74.69 -34.21
N THR A 23 33.52 -74.83 -34.74
CA THR A 23 32.68 -73.82 -35.40
C THR A 23 32.63 -72.50 -34.62
N PRO A 24 32.43 -71.35 -35.28
CA PRO A 24 32.75 -70.03 -34.74
C PRO A 24 31.88 -69.67 -33.53
N ASP A 25 32.52 -69.29 -32.42
CA ASP A 25 31.85 -68.78 -31.21
C ASP A 25 31.06 -67.49 -31.52
N PRO A 26 29.71 -67.49 -31.43
CA PRO A 26 28.87 -66.32 -31.68
C PRO A 26 29.06 -65.19 -30.66
N ALA A 27 29.80 -65.41 -29.56
CA ALA A 27 29.93 -64.46 -28.46
C ALA A 27 30.79 -63.24 -28.76
N TRP A 28 31.65 -63.27 -29.79
CA TRP A 28 32.58 -62.16 -30.05
C TRP A 28 32.01 -61.01 -30.91
N VAL A 29 30.84 -61.18 -31.53
CA VAL A 29 30.12 -60.09 -32.23
C VAL A 29 29.15 -59.35 -31.28
N ALA A 30 28.91 -59.88 -30.08
CA ALA A 30 27.87 -59.38 -29.17
C ALA A 30 28.37 -58.44 -28.06
N LYS A 31 29.46 -57.68 -28.27
CA LYS A 31 29.98 -56.75 -27.23
C LYS A 31 30.07 -55.27 -27.62
N GLN A 32 29.32 -54.88 -28.64
CA GLN A 32 28.90 -53.49 -28.92
C GLN A 32 27.46 -53.64 -29.44
N THR A 33 26.38 -53.31 -28.74
CA THR A 33 26.04 -52.01 -28.16
C THR A 33 24.86 -52.21 -27.20
N HIS A 34 25.11 -52.28 -25.89
CA HIS A 34 24.09 -51.91 -24.91
C HIS A 34 24.54 -50.60 -24.27
N VAL A 35 24.55 -49.52 -25.06
CA VAL A 35 24.45 -48.18 -24.47
C VAL A 35 23.06 -48.15 -23.85
N SER A 36 23.00 -48.29 -22.52
CA SER A 36 21.77 -48.22 -21.76
C SER A 36 20.93 -47.03 -22.23
N LYS A 37 19.64 -47.25 -22.50
CA LYS A 37 18.65 -46.23 -22.89
C LYS A 37 18.40 -45.15 -21.81
N THR A 38 19.21 -45.10 -20.75
CA THR A 38 19.08 -44.18 -19.62
C THR A 38 20.07 -43.02 -19.62
N THR A 39 20.70 -42.68 -20.76
CA THR A 39 21.55 -41.49 -20.87
C THR A 39 20.79 -40.17 -20.81
N TRP A 40 19.47 -40.19 -21.00
CA TRP A 40 18.60 -39.01 -21.05
C TRP A 40 17.96 -38.69 -19.68
N LEU A 41 17.91 -39.67 -18.78
CA LEU A 41 17.28 -39.52 -17.46
C LEU A 41 17.95 -38.44 -16.61
N PRO A 42 19.29 -38.32 -16.54
CA PRO A 42 19.93 -37.23 -15.79
C PRO A 42 19.57 -35.86 -16.34
N TRP A 43 19.51 -35.70 -17.67
CA TRP A 43 19.16 -34.43 -18.32
C TRP A 43 17.69 -34.06 -18.10
N LEU A 44 16.78 -35.03 -18.14
CA LEU A 44 15.37 -34.82 -17.80
C LEU A 44 15.19 -34.38 -16.34
N LEU A 45 15.94 -34.99 -15.42
CA LEU A 45 15.92 -34.60 -14.00
C LEU A 45 16.49 -33.19 -13.79
N HIS A 46 17.55 -32.80 -14.51
CA HIS A 46 18.11 -31.44 -14.44
C HIS A 46 17.15 -30.40 -15.01
N LEU A 47 16.49 -30.68 -16.15
CA LEU A 47 15.49 -29.79 -16.73
C LEU A 47 14.27 -29.63 -15.82
N LEU A 48 13.82 -30.73 -15.20
CA LEU A 48 12.74 -30.70 -14.22
C LEU A 48 13.12 -29.87 -12.99
N ALA A 49 14.33 -30.06 -12.44
CA ALA A 49 14.82 -29.28 -11.31
C ALA A 49 14.95 -27.79 -11.64
N LEU A 50 15.44 -27.45 -12.84
CA LEU A 50 15.54 -26.06 -13.31
C LEU A 50 14.14 -25.44 -13.49
N ALA A 51 13.18 -26.18 -14.03
CA ALA A 51 11.81 -25.73 -14.18
C ALA A 51 11.15 -25.49 -12.81
N ILE A 52 11.33 -26.41 -11.85
CA ILE A 52 10.83 -26.25 -10.48
C ILE A 52 11.49 -25.03 -9.82
N TYR A 53 12.81 -24.89 -9.91
CA TYR A 53 13.52 -23.73 -9.36
C TYR A 53 13.02 -22.42 -9.95
N SER A 54 12.83 -22.38 -11.28
CA SER A 54 12.30 -21.20 -11.98
C SER A 54 10.88 -20.90 -11.53
N VAL A 55 9.99 -21.88 -11.45
CA VAL A 55 8.62 -21.70 -10.95
C VAL A 55 8.63 -21.21 -9.51
N VAL A 56 9.42 -21.81 -8.63
CA VAL A 56 9.56 -21.36 -7.24
C VAL A 56 10.08 -19.93 -7.18
N PHE A 57 11.12 -19.60 -7.94
CA PHE A 57 11.67 -18.23 -8.02
C PHE A 57 10.65 -17.23 -8.56
N PHE A 58 9.91 -17.56 -9.63
CA PHE A 58 8.88 -16.67 -10.16
C PHE A 58 7.69 -16.54 -9.20
N VAL A 59 7.24 -17.62 -8.57
CA VAL A 59 6.17 -17.59 -7.55
C VAL A 59 6.61 -16.79 -6.32
N THR A 60 7.85 -16.93 -5.85
CA THR A 60 8.35 -16.12 -4.74
C THR A 60 8.49 -14.66 -5.15
N GLN A 61 8.99 -14.35 -6.34
CA GLN A 61 9.12 -12.97 -6.83
C GLN A 61 7.76 -12.29 -7.10
N LEU A 62 6.76 -13.05 -7.56
CA LEU A 62 5.39 -12.57 -7.71
C LEU A 62 4.71 -12.37 -6.34
N ASN A 63 5.05 -13.19 -5.34
CA ASN A 63 4.56 -13.06 -3.96
C ASN A 63 5.36 -12.08 -3.08
N THR A 64 6.58 -11.69 -3.46
CA THR A 64 7.36 -10.65 -2.75
C THR A 64 6.96 -9.24 -3.16
N LYS A 65 6.06 -9.08 -4.13
CA LYS A 65 5.28 -7.84 -4.20
C LYS A 65 4.27 -7.88 -3.07
N THR A 66 4.74 -7.56 -1.87
CA THR A 66 3.89 -7.26 -0.72
C THR A 66 2.92 -6.16 -1.13
N CYS A 67 1.70 -6.56 -1.48
CA CYS A 67 0.58 -5.64 -1.43
C CYS A 67 0.47 -5.21 0.03
N SER A 68 0.68 -3.91 0.30
CA SER A 68 0.18 -3.29 1.52
C SER A 68 -1.27 -3.75 1.71
N PRO A 69 -1.75 -4.03 2.92
CA PRO A 69 -3.14 -4.45 3.12
C PRO A 69 -4.06 -3.48 2.38
N CYS A 70 -4.71 -3.98 1.34
CA CYS A 70 -5.78 -3.28 0.65
C CYS A 70 -7.00 -3.50 1.50
N PHE A 71 -7.33 -2.51 2.33
CA PHE A 71 -8.71 -2.45 2.81
C PHE A 71 -9.59 -2.26 1.57
N SER A 72 -10.82 -2.80 1.62
CA SER A 72 -11.84 -2.30 0.72
C SER A 72 -11.84 -0.79 0.85
N GLU A 73 -11.55 -0.04 -0.24
CA GLU A 73 -11.55 1.43 -0.22
C GLU A 73 -12.89 1.99 0.31
N SER A 74 -13.91 1.16 0.21
CA SER A 74 -15.24 1.39 0.71
C SER A 74 -15.49 0.52 1.93
N LEU A 75 -15.40 1.10 3.13
CA LEU A 75 -15.66 0.40 4.38
C LEU A 75 -17.15 0.00 4.57
N LEU A 76 -18.06 0.50 3.71
CA LEU A 76 -19.52 0.30 3.78
C LEU A 76 -20.19 0.30 2.38
N ASP A 77 -19.54 -0.22 1.35
CA ASP A 77 -19.99 -0.11 -0.06
C ASP A 77 -20.41 1.31 -0.51
N ALA A 78 -19.72 2.34 0.02
CA ALA A 78 -19.88 3.73 -0.34
C ALA A 78 -19.64 3.92 -1.86
N PRO A 79 -20.56 4.61 -2.57
CA PRO A 79 -20.45 4.80 -4.01
C PRO A 79 -19.37 5.84 -4.33
N ILE A 80 -18.14 5.38 -4.60
CA ILE A 80 -17.02 6.24 -4.98
C ILE A 80 -17.13 6.58 -6.48
N VAL A 81 -17.47 7.84 -6.77
CA VAL A 81 -17.52 8.39 -8.13
C VAL A 81 -16.49 9.52 -8.24
N TRP A 82 -15.62 9.43 -9.24
CA TRP A 82 -14.57 10.43 -9.45
C TRP A 82 -15.07 11.57 -10.34
N GLU A 83 -14.80 12.81 -9.92
CA GLU A 83 -15.07 14.01 -10.70
C GLU A 83 -13.84 14.92 -10.76
N GLY A 84 -13.70 15.65 -11.87
CA GLY A 84 -12.73 16.73 -11.99
C GLY A 84 -13.31 18.02 -11.42
N ARG A 85 -12.69 18.55 -10.37
CA ARG A 85 -13.09 19.83 -9.75
C ARG A 85 -11.94 20.82 -9.79
N THR A 86 -12.24 22.05 -10.22
CA THR A 86 -11.31 23.17 -10.16
C THR A 86 -11.73 24.11 -9.04
N PHE A 87 -10.78 24.53 -8.20
CA PHE A 87 -11.03 25.44 -7.09
C PHE A 87 -10.46 26.83 -7.41
N PHE A 88 -11.24 27.86 -7.12
CA PHE A 88 -10.89 29.27 -7.34
C PHE A 88 -10.78 29.98 -5.99
N THR A 89 -9.80 29.55 -5.19
CA THR A 89 -9.64 29.94 -3.77
C THR A 89 -8.40 30.82 -3.53
N ASN A 90 -7.54 30.95 -4.53
CA ASN A 90 -6.36 31.81 -4.47
C ASN A 90 -6.75 33.18 -5.02
N GLY A 91 -6.75 34.22 -4.17
CA GLY A 91 -7.14 35.61 -4.53
C GLY A 91 -6.34 36.28 -5.65
N TYR A 92 -5.50 35.54 -6.36
CA TYR A 92 -4.78 35.93 -7.58
C TYR A 92 -5.60 35.73 -8.86
N ILE A 93 -6.64 34.88 -8.83
CA ILE A 93 -7.50 34.59 -9.99
C ILE A 93 -8.93 34.94 -9.61
N ASN A 94 -9.58 35.82 -10.38
CA ASN A 94 -10.94 36.32 -10.16
C ASN A 94 -11.91 35.22 -9.68
N GLY A 95 -12.23 35.25 -8.39
CA GLY A 95 -13.17 34.36 -7.73
C GLY A 95 -13.23 34.71 -6.24
N THR A 96 -14.43 35.02 -5.75
CA THR A 96 -14.65 35.12 -4.30
C THR A 96 -14.71 33.69 -3.77
N ASP A 97 -13.73 33.31 -2.96
CA ASP A 97 -13.76 32.03 -2.26
C ASP A 97 -14.94 32.00 -1.26
N PRO A 98 -15.94 31.12 -1.44
CA PRO A 98 -17.08 31.08 -0.54
C PRO A 98 -16.72 30.57 0.87
N TYR A 99 -15.58 29.90 1.04
CA TYR A 99 -15.12 29.37 2.33
C TYR A 99 -14.20 30.32 3.08
N SER A 100 -13.78 31.39 2.42
CA SER A 100 -12.96 32.45 2.99
C SER A 100 -13.73 33.25 4.03
N ASN A 101 -13.02 33.68 5.07
CA ASN A 101 -13.54 34.56 6.11
C ASN A 101 -13.85 35.98 5.61
N VAL A 102 -13.46 36.34 4.38
CA VAL A 102 -13.92 37.57 3.72
C VAL A 102 -15.36 37.46 3.22
N ASN A 103 -15.90 36.25 3.08
CA ASN A 103 -17.30 36.02 2.73
C ASN A 103 -18.18 36.33 3.96
N PRO A 104 -19.12 37.29 3.89
CA PRO A 104 -19.99 37.61 5.03
C PRO A 104 -20.89 36.45 5.45
N ASN A 105 -21.13 35.47 4.58
CA ASN A 105 -21.95 34.30 4.86
C ASN A 105 -21.11 33.04 5.14
N VAL A 106 -19.81 33.20 5.42
CA VAL A 106 -18.87 32.08 5.59
C VAL A 106 -19.35 31.05 6.61
N ASP A 107 -19.88 31.50 7.76
CA ASP A 107 -20.33 30.58 8.81
C ASP A 107 -21.45 29.67 8.31
N GLN A 108 -22.46 30.22 7.61
CA GLN A 108 -23.55 29.42 7.06
C GLN A 108 -23.03 28.42 6.02
N VAL A 109 -22.14 28.85 5.13
CA VAL A 109 -21.53 27.98 4.12
C VAL A 109 -20.81 26.80 4.76
N TRP A 110 -20.10 27.02 5.88
CA TRP A 110 -19.45 25.95 6.61
C TRP A 110 -20.46 25.07 7.37
N GLU A 111 -21.45 25.63 8.04
CA GLU A 111 -22.46 24.87 8.79
C GLU A 111 -23.22 23.89 7.89
N ASP A 112 -23.58 24.30 6.67
CA ASP A 112 -24.25 23.45 5.67
C ASP A 112 -23.42 22.20 5.29
N LEU A 113 -22.09 22.28 5.43
CA LEU A 113 -21.16 21.19 5.11
C LEU A 113 -20.85 20.27 6.28
N ILE A 114 -21.00 20.73 7.53
CA ILE A 114 -20.52 20.01 8.72
C ILE A 114 -21.63 19.46 9.59
N GLU A 115 -22.87 19.43 9.09
CA GLU A 115 -23.99 18.82 9.80
C GLU A 115 -23.58 17.43 10.33
N ARG A 116 -23.80 17.21 11.64
CA ARG A 116 -23.41 15.98 12.31
C ARG A 116 -24.30 14.84 11.86
N VAL A 117 -23.82 14.06 10.91
CA VAL A 117 -24.50 12.86 10.42
C VAL A 117 -24.02 11.64 11.20
N ILE A 118 -24.95 11.02 11.93
CA ILE A 118 -24.79 9.67 12.46
C ILE A 118 -25.49 8.71 11.51
N ILE A 119 -24.78 7.68 11.08
CA ILE A 119 -25.32 6.58 10.29
C ILE A 119 -25.48 5.34 11.17
N VAL A 120 -26.37 4.44 10.78
CA VAL A 120 -26.55 3.14 11.41
C VAL A 120 -25.92 2.07 10.51
N ILE A 121 -25.03 1.26 11.07
CA ILE A 121 -24.42 0.11 10.40
C ILE A 121 -24.90 -1.20 11.02
N SER A 122 -24.94 -2.25 10.22
CA SER A 122 -25.27 -3.61 10.61
C SER A 122 -24.17 -4.22 11.50
N GLU A 123 -24.48 -5.37 12.11
CA GLU A 123 -23.50 -6.13 12.86
C GLU A 123 -22.38 -6.69 11.97
N GLU A 124 -22.72 -7.09 10.74
CA GLU A 124 -21.78 -7.59 9.75
C GLU A 124 -20.77 -6.51 9.36
N GLU A 125 -21.25 -5.31 9.00
CA GLU A 125 -20.41 -4.15 8.70
C GLU A 125 -19.55 -3.73 9.90
N LYS A 126 -20.10 -3.74 11.11
CA LYS A 126 -19.31 -3.48 12.33
C LYS A 126 -18.18 -4.50 12.48
N ASN A 127 -18.46 -5.78 12.25
CA ASN A 127 -17.48 -6.86 12.40
C ASN A 127 -16.42 -6.86 11.29
N SER A 128 -16.70 -6.25 10.13
CA SER A 128 -15.73 -6.09 9.04
C SER A 128 -14.80 -4.89 9.21
N LEU A 129 -15.01 -4.03 10.22
CA LEU A 129 -14.17 -2.85 10.46
C LEU A 129 -12.70 -3.23 10.75
N PRO A 130 -11.72 -2.58 10.08
CA PRO A 130 -10.31 -2.81 10.28
C PRO A 130 -9.88 -2.64 11.73
N GLY A 131 -9.02 -3.55 12.19
CA GLY A 131 -8.51 -3.54 13.56
C GLY A 131 -9.52 -3.98 14.62
N GLY A 132 -10.64 -4.61 14.23
CA GLY A 132 -11.62 -5.17 15.17
C GLY A 132 -12.31 -4.11 16.04
N ARG A 133 -12.54 -2.93 15.47
CA ARG A 133 -13.07 -1.77 16.21
C ARG A 133 -14.52 -2.03 16.62
N GLY A 134 -14.82 -1.84 17.90
CA GLY A 134 -16.18 -1.76 18.39
C GLY A 134 -16.79 -0.38 18.15
N THR A 135 -18.11 -0.33 18.01
CA THR A 135 -18.89 0.90 18.09
C THR A 135 -20.17 0.63 18.89
N THR A 136 -20.72 1.67 19.51
CA THR A 136 -21.93 1.54 20.34
C THR A 136 -23.19 1.29 19.50
N ARG A 137 -24.25 0.80 20.15
CA ARG A 137 -25.56 0.66 19.51
C ARG A 137 -26.16 2.01 19.14
N ALA A 138 -26.87 2.03 18.01
CA ALA A 138 -27.71 3.16 17.64
C ALA A 138 -28.86 3.31 18.65
N TYR A 139 -29.21 4.56 18.96
CA TYR A 139 -30.33 4.94 19.80
C TYR A 139 -31.53 5.14 18.89
N GLY A 140 -32.70 4.73 19.35
CA GLY A 140 -33.93 4.81 18.57
C GLY A 140 -34.44 3.44 18.15
N THR A 141 -35.35 3.44 17.20
CA THR A 141 -36.07 2.24 16.74
C THR A 141 -35.28 1.42 15.74
N GLU A 142 -34.28 2.01 15.11
CA GLU A 142 -33.41 1.33 14.15
C GLU A 142 -32.42 0.45 14.92
N GLY A 143 -32.55 -0.87 14.75
CA GLY A 143 -31.56 -1.80 15.26
C GLY A 143 -30.23 -1.61 14.52
N GLY A 144 -29.12 -1.65 15.25
CA GLY A 144 -27.79 -1.56 14.65
C GLY A 144 -26.80 -0.80 15.53
N TYR A 145 -25.78 -0.27 14.89
CA TYR A 145 -24.61 0.31 15.52
C TYR A 145 -24.35 1.72 14.98
N ALA A 146 -24.09 2.68 15.86
CA ALA A 146 -23.89 4.07 15.48
C ALA A 146 -22.48 4.29 14.92
N ALA A 147 -22.39 5.02 13.81
CA ALA A 147 -21.14 5.37 13.16
C ALA A 147 -21.25 6.75 12.49
N SER A 148 -20.14 7.27 11.98
CA SER A 148 -20.11 8.40 11.05
C SER A 148 -19.00 8.19 10.03
N LEU A 149 -18.96 9.03 8.99
CA LEU A 149 -17.85 9.07 8.04
C LEU A 149 -16.86 10.14 8.45
N GLU A 150 -15.58 9.83 8.32
CA GLU A 150 -14.48 10.70 8.75
C GLU A 150 -14.45 12.03 8.01
N MET A 151 -14.89 12.09 6.74
CA MET A 151 -14.96 13.34 5.96
C MET A 151 -15.73 14.44 6.70
N ARG A 152 -16.85 14.10 7.35
CA ARG A 152 -17.68 15.08 8.07
C ARG A 152 -16.96 15.58 9.32
N HIS A 153 -16.27 14.68 10.02
CA HIS A 153 -15.52 15.04 11.21
C HIS A 153 -14.29 15.90 10.90
N GLN A 154 -13.57 15.60 9.82
CA GLN A 154 -12.44 16.39 9.32
C GLN A 154 -12.86 17.84 9.04
N LEU A 155 -13.96 18.03 8.30
CA LEU A 155 -14.51 19.36 8.00
C LEU A 155 -15.02 20.06 9.27
N HIS A 156 -15.67 19.34 10.18
CA HIS A 156 -16.12 19.88 11.48
C HIS A 156 -14.94 20.41 12.31
N CYS A 157 -13.88 19.63 12.46
CA CYS A 157 -12.67 20.04 13.17
C CYS A 157 -12.01 21.25 12.50
N LEU A 158 -11.93 21.27 11.16
CA LEU A 158 -11.37 22.40 10.42
C LEU A 158 -12.15 23.69 10.68
N ASN A 159 -13.49 23.65 10.66
CA ASN A 159 -14.32 24.81 10.97
C ASN A 159 -14.20 25.26 12.43
N TRP A 160 -14.04 24.31 13.38
CA TRP A 160 -13.79 24.63 14.79
C TRP A 160 -12.48 25.40 14.97
N ILE A 161 -11.40 24.94 14.32
CA ILE A 161 -10.11 25.63 14.35
C ILE A 161 -10.22 26.99 13.67
N ARG A 162 -10.91 27.08 12.51
CA ARG A 162 -11.18 28.33 11.80
C ARG A 162 -11.86 29.35 12.71
N LYS A 163 -12.96 28.96 13.35
CA LYS A 163 -13.71 29.82 14.27
C LYS A 163 -12.85 30.27 15.44
N ALA A 164 -12.14 29.36 16.11
CA ALA A 164 -11.25 29.70 17.22
C ALA A 164 -10.17 30.72 16.79
N PHE A 165 -9.58 30.55 15.60
CA PHE A 165 -8.57 31.47 15.08
C PHE A 165 -9.14 32.87 14.84
N TYR A 166 -10.34 32.99 14.27
CA TYR A 166 -10.92 34.30 13.96
C TYR A 166 -11.61 34.97 15.16
N ASP A 167 -12.18 34.21 16.09
CA ASP A 167 -12.84 34.70 17.31
C ASP A 167 -11.85 35.39 18.25
N GLU A 168 -10.61 34.88 18.36
CA GLU A 168 -9.54 35.52 19.14
C GLU A 168 -8.93 36.77 18.47
N SER A 169 -9.31 37.07 17.22
CA SER A 169 -8.61 38.02 16.34
C SER A 169 -9.30 39.36 16.13
N GLU A 170 -10.09 39.85 17.11
CA GLU A 170 -10.89 41.09 16.99
C GLU A 170 -10.15 42.31 16.41
N ASP A 171 -8.80 42.35 16.47
CA ASP A 171 -8.00 43.54 16.11
C ASP A 171 -6.92 43.35 15.01
N SER A 172 -6.93 42.29 14.19
CA SER A 172 -5.79 42.05 13.29
C SER A 172 -6.11 41.79 11.81
N ARG A 173 -6.80 42.73 11.15
CA ARG A 173 -6.94 42.79 9.67
C ARG A 173 -5.61 43.05 8.91
N ALA A 174 -4.47 42.61 9.43
CA ALA A 174 -3.19 42.67 8.77
C ALA A 174 -2.97 41.43 7.89
N ASP A 175 -2.10 41.58 6.90
CA ASP A 175 -1.68 40.63 5.86
C ASP A 175 -1.52 39.13 6.26
N PRO A 176 -1.12 38.76 7.50
CA PRO A 176 -1.11 37.36 7.95
C PRO A 176 -2.47 36.65 7.86
N GLN A 177 -3.60 37.39 7.92
CA GLN A 177 -4.92 36.79 7.80
C GLN A 177 -5.23 36.28 6.39
N LYS A 178 -4.71 36.90 5.33
CA LYS A 178 -4.91 36.39 3.95
C LYS A 178 -4.19 35.07 3.72
N HIS A 179 -3.04 34.87 4.36
CA HIS A 179 -2.33 33.60 4.25
C HIS A 179 -3.10 32.49 4.96
N VAL A 180 -3.46 32.73 6.22
CA VAL A 180 -4.22 31.76 7.03
C VAL A 180 -5.59 31.45 6.41
N ASP A 181 -6.26 32.45 5.84
CA ASP A 181 -7.55 32.28 5.19
C ASP A 181 -7.51 31.27 4.04
N HIS A 182 -6.59 31.44 3.09
CA HIS A 182 -6.48 30.46 2.00
C HIS A 182 -5.87 29.13 2.48
N CYS A 183 -5.14 29.08 3.61
CA CYS A 183 -4.74 27.80 4.20
C CYS A 183 -5.98 26.99 4.62
N PHE A 184 -6.98 27.61 5.25
CA PHE A 184 -8.24 26.93 5.56
C PHE A 184 -8.94 26.43 4.29
N SER A 185 -8.98 27.26 3.25
CA SER A 185 -9.55 26.86 1.97
C SER A 185 -8.76 25.76 1.26
N TYR A 186 -7.43 25.73 1.39
CA TYR A 186 -6.58 24.68 0.83
C TYR A 186 -6.76 23.34 1.56
N LEU A 187 -6.86 23.37 2.89
CA LEU A 187 -7.17 22.18 3.68
C LEU A 187 -8.58 21.66 3.38
N TYR A 188 -9.55 22.57 3.23
CA TYR A 188 -10.90 22.22 2.80
C TYR A 188 -10.91 21.48 1.46
N GLN A 189 -10.19 21.99 0.46
CA GLN A 189 -10.04 21.33 -0.84
C GLN A 189 -9.46 19.92 -0.70
N SER A 190 -8.41 19.78 0.12
CA SER A 190 -7.77 18.49 0.38
C SER A 190 -8.74 17.48 0.99
N PHE A 191 -9.55 17.89 1.97
CA PHE A 191 -10.55 17.03 2.60
C PHE A 191 -11.72 16.71 1.68
N LEU A 192 -12.15 17.64 0.83
CA LEU A 192 -13.15 17.35 -0.20
C LEU A 192 -12.66 16.34 -1.23
N CYS A 193 -11.45 16.53 -1.76
CA CYS A 193 -10.91 15.63 -2.78
C CYS A 193 -10.56 14.25 -2.22
N PHE A 194 -10.21 14.19 -0.92
CA PHE A 194 -10.00 12.91 -0.26
C PHE A 194 -11.32 12.22 0.12
N ALA A 195 -12.33 13.00 0.52
CA ALA A 195 -13.66 12.54 0.92
C ALA A 195 -13.60 11.25 1.77
N ASP A 196 -12.92 11.28 2.92
CA ASP A 196 -12.64 10.08 3.72
C ASP A 196 -13.92 9.31 4.10
N VAL A 197 -14.19 8.22 3.38
CA VAL A 197 -15.31 7.30 3.62
C VAL A 197 -14.99 6.28 4.71
N SER A 198 -13.86 6.43 5.42
CA SER A 198 -13.57 5.58 6.56
C SER A 198 -14.58 5.76 7.67
N VAL A 199 -14.86 4.67 8.38
CA VAL A 199 -15.81 4.66 9.48
C VAL A 199 -15.17 5.22 10.76
N LEU A 200 -15.80 6.28 11.27
CA LEU A 200 -15.57 6.81 12.60
C LEU A 200 -16.50 6.10 13.58
N THR A 201 -15.92 5.31 14.49
CA THR A 201 -16.70 4.61 15.52
C THR A 201 -17.07 5.57 16.66
N MET A 202 -18.10 5.18 17.41
CA MET A 202 -18.73 6.00 18.42
C MET A 202 -18.78 5.25 19.76
N THR A 203 -18.66 6.02 20.84
CA THR A 203 -19.04 5.61 22.18
C THR A 203 -20.18 6.47 22.69
N VAL A 204 -20.75 6.08 23.82
CA VAL A 204 -21.75 6.85 24.55
C VAL A 204 -21.06 7.55 25.71
N VAL A 205 -21.24 8.86 25.79
CA VAL A 205 -20.95 9.61 27.00
C VAL A 205 -22.26 10.13 27.57
N SER A 206 -22.55 9.75 28.81
CA SER A 206 -23.77 10.13 29.53
C SER A 206 -23.42 11.10 30.67
N ASN A 207 -24.30 12.07 30.88
CA ASN A 207 -24.37 12.86 32.11
C ASN A 207 -25.76 12.66 32.75
N GLU A 208 -26.04 13.39 33.83
CA GLU A 208 -27.28 13.25 34.60
C GLU A 208 -28.56 13.51 33.78
N THR A 209 -28.46 14.26 32.67
CA THR A 209 -29.63 14.74 31.91
C THR A 209 -29.67 14.26 30.46
N HIS A 210 -28.54 13.86 29.88
CA HIS A 210 -28.40 13.54 28.45
C HIS A 210 -27.33 12.48 28.20
N SER A 211 -27.53 11.68 27.14
CA SER A 211 -26.49 10.84 26.55
C SER A 211 -26.22 11.31 25.13
N LYS A 212 -24.95 11.34 24.72
CA LYS A 212 -24.55 11.73 23.38
C LYS A 212 -23.53 10.76 22.80
N TYR A 213 -23.55 10.61 21.49
CA TYR A 213 -22.45 9.96 20.79
C TYR A 213 -21.20 10.80 20.88
N HIS A 214 -20.09 10.12 21.14
CA HIS A 214 -18.77 10.69 21.14
C HIS A 214 -17.88 9.89 20.17
N PRO A 215 -17.20 10.56 19.23
CA PRO A 215 -16.33 9.87 18.29
C PRO A 215 -15.11 9.25 18.98
N LEU A 216 -14.64 8.14 18.44
CA LEU A 216 -13.43 7.44 18.86
C LEU A 216 -12.37 7.57 17.76
N PHE A 217 -11.31 8.32 18.04
CA PHE A 217 -10.27 8.64 17.06
C PHE A 217 -9.20 7.57 16.89
N ASN A 218 -9.15 6.59 17.78
CA ASN A 218 -8.28 5.43 17.63
C ASN A 218 -8.85 4.49 16.55
N GLY A 219 -8.17 4.41 15.40
CA GLY A 219 -8.57 3.56 14.30
C GLY A 219 -7.41 3.14 13.42
N THR A 220 -7.53 1.95 12.84
CA THR A 220 -6.64 1.55 11.74
C THR A 220 -7.05 2.30 10.48
N LYS A 221 -6.09 2.89 9.78
CA LYS A 221 -6.29 3.72 8.58
C LYS A 221 -5.49 3.18 7.41
N GLN A 222 -5.99 3.39 6.19
CA GLN A 222 -5.20 3.19 4.99
C GLN A 222 -4.43 4.48 4.68
N CYS A 223 -3.14 4.48 4.99
CA CYS A 223 -2.27 5.62 4.72
C CYS A 223 -1.38 5.34 3.52
N ARG A 224 -1.12 6.37 2.71
CA ARG A 224 0.02 6.34 1.79
C ARG A 224 1.29 6.31 2.64
N ASN A 225 2.29 5.53 2.23
CA ASN A 225 3.55 5.48 2.97
C ASN A 225 4.26 6.83 2.86
N PHE A 226 4.24 7.59 3.97
CA PHE A 226 4.80 8.93 4.04
C PHE A 226 6.29 8.95 3.74
N ASP A 227 7.07 8.06 4.36
CA ASP A 227 8.52 8.06 4.23
C ASP A 227 8.96 7.76 2.79
N VAL A 228 8.25 6.85 2.11
CA VAL A 228 8.52 6.52 0.70
C VAL A 228 8.23 7.71 -0.21
N ILE A 229 7.10 8.40 0.00
CA ILE A 229 6.74 9.59 -0.80
C ILE A 229 7.71 10.74 -0.51
N LYS A 230 8.03 10.98 0.76
CA LYS A 230 8.96 12.02 1.17
C LYS A 230 10.35 11.78 0.58
N ALA A 231 10.88 10.56 0.64
CA ALA A 231 12.17 10.24 0.04
C ALA A 231 12.18 10.45 -1.48
N TRP A 232 11.07 10.14 -2.15
CA TRP A 232 10.88 10.41 -3.58
C TRP A 232 10.88 11.92 -3.89
N GLU A 233 10.23 12.74 -3.07
CA GLU A 233 10.22 14.21 -3.19
C GLU A 233 11.63 14.79 -2.95
N ASP A 234 12.27 14.40 -1.86
CA ASP A 234 13.62 14.85 -1.50
C ASP A 234 14.63 14.57 -2.62
N SER A 235 14.52 13.43 -3.31
CA SER A 235 15.38 13.07 -4.44
C SER A 235 15.25 13.97 -5.68
N ARG A 236 14.21 14.81 -5.73
CA ARG A 236 13.89 15.74 -6.84
C ARG A 236 13.95 17.19 -6.41
N ARG A 237 14.44 17.46 -5.21
CA ARG A 237 14.52 18.82 -4.67
C ARG A 237 15.32 19.70 -5.62
N ALA A 238 14.68 20.76 -6.13
CA ALA A 238 15.36 21.74 -6.95
C ALA A 238 16.29 22.59 -6.07
N GLU A 239 17.50 22.84 -6.56
CA GLU A 239 18.31 23.95 -6.08
C GLU A 239 17.81 25.22 -6.73
N TYR A 240 17.36 26.19 -5.93
CA TYR A 240 16.92 27.49 -6.42
C TYR A 240 17.34 28.59 -5.46
N GLN A 241 17.43 29.81 -5.99
CA GLN A 241 17.54 31.03 -5.21
C GLN A 241 16.29 31.85 -5.48
N ASP A 242 15.80 32.55 -4.46
CA ASP A 242 14.67 33.46 -4.66
C ASP A 242 15.04 34.50 -5.71
N PRO A 243 14.17 34.74 -6.70
CA PRO A 243 14.44 35.75 -7.70
C PRO A 243 14.55 37.14 -7.03
N PRO A 244 15.39 38.04 -7.57
CA PRO A 244 15.45 39.40 -7.07
C PRO A 244 14.09 40.09 -7.20
N TYR A 245 13.85 41.07 -6.32
CA TYR A 245 12.64 41.88 -6.38
C TYR A 245 12.47 42.51 -7.78
N GLY A 246 11.32 42.28 -8.42
CA GLY A 246 11.01 42.78 -9.76
C GLY A 246 11.31 41.82 -10.92
N TRP A 247 11.66 40.56 -10.64
CA TRP A 247 11.82 39.53 -11.67
C TRP A 247 10.52 39.30 -12.45
N SER A 248 10.57 39.47 -13.79
CA SER A 248 9.44 39.27 -14.70
C SER A 248 9.41 37.89 -15.37
N GLY A 249 10.45 37.08 -15.18
CA GLY A 249 10.50 35.72 -15.71
C GLY A 249 10.68 35.58 -17.22
N GLU A 250 11.16 36.63 -17.89
CA GLU A 250 11.29 36.68 -19.36
C GLU A 250 12.73 36.84 -19.88
N ASP A 251 13.76 36.57 -19.07
CA ASP A 251 15.17 36.59 -19.53
C ASP A 251 15.71 35.20 -19.90
#